data_AF-A0A523AK66-F1
#
_entry.id   AF-A0A523AK66-F1
#
_cell.length_a   1.000
_cell.length_b   1.000
_cell.length_c   1.000
_cell.angle_alpha   90.00
_cell.angle_beta   90.00
_cell.angle_gamma   90.00
#
_symmetry.space_group_name_H-M   'P 1'
#
loop_
_entity.id
_entity.type
_entity.pdbx_description
1 polymer ?
#
loop_
_entity_poly.entity_id
_entity_poly.type
_entity_poly.pdbx_seq_one_letter_code
_entity_poly.pdbx_strand_id
1 'polypeptide(L)'
;EVERIIEEIKRVAELRFSIMLEPDDEEEEIPHPWLSIALHAQDPLFWEYKDLILSDSDVYDIKEKVAEKYGWKRWQPANEDEAMLYACMHYYDCLSGVNPLSGVFVKDGKYVLFYEKFCMLENLHALIFDEKDFKELLEDQRKYLEEDIRKGRAEYLACVSCAILKR
;
A
#
# COMPACT_ATOMS: atom_id res chain seq x y z
N GLU A 1 -9.51 -15.55 1.18
CA GLU A 1 -9.13 -14.85 -0.07
C GLU A 1 -8.12 -13.74 0.24
N VAL A 2 -8.48 -12.75 1.06
CA VAL A 2 -7.61 -11.62 1.43
C VAL A 2 -6.25 -12.06 1.99
N GLU A 3 -6.21 -13.08 2.85
CA GLU A 3 -4.94 -13.65 3.34
C GLU A 3 -4.06 -14.18 2.20
N ARG A 4 -4.64 -14.82 1.18
CA ARG A 4 -3.90 -15.30 0.00
C ARG A 4 -3.34 -14.12 -0.81
N ILE A 5 -4.11 -13.05 -0.95
CA ILE A 5 -3.66 -11.81 -1.59
C ILE A 5 -2.46 -11.23 -0.83
N ILE A 6 -2.53 -11.16 0.51
CA ILE A 6 -1.42 -10.67 1.34
C ILE A 6 -0.17 -11.52 1.15
N GLU A 7 -0.29 -12.85 1.22
CA GLU A 7 0.86 -13.75 1.05
C GLU A 7 1.46 -13.65 -0.36
N GLU A 8 0.63 -13.50 -1.40
CA GLU A 8 1.12 -13.30 -2.76
C GLU A 8 1.82 -11.93 -2.92
N ILE A 9 1.27 -10.85 -2.34
CA ILE A 9 1.92 -9.53 -2.30
C ILE A 9 3.30 -9.63 -1.63
N LYS A 10 3.38 -10.28 -0.47
CA LYS A 10 4.65 -10.47 0.26
C LYS A 10 5.67 -11.22 -0.59
N ARG A 11 5.26 -12.32 -1.23
CA ARG A 11 6.15 -13.12 -2.10
C ARG A 11 6.62 -12.34 -3.33
N VAL A 12 5.73 -11.63 -4.03
CA VAL A 12 6.11 -10.83 -5.20
C VAL A 12 7.06 -9.70 -4.80
N ALA A 13 6.80 -9.05 -3.67
CA ALA A 13 7.67 -8.01 -3.17
C ALA A 13 9.03 -8.56 -2.72
N GLU A 14 9.09 -9.71 -2.06
CA GLU A 14 10.34 -10.40 -1.70
C GLU A 14 11.19 -10.69 -2.94
N LEU A 15 10.58 -11.26 -4.00
CA LEU A 15 11.27 -11.48 -5.29
C LEU A 15 11.86 -10.17 -5.85
N ARG A 16 11.13 -9.06 -5.74
CA ARG A 16 11.61 -7.74 -6.17
C ARG A 16 12.79 -7.26 -5.32
N PHE A 17 12.69 -7.29 -3.99
CA PHE A 17 13.77 -6.82 -3.12
C PHE A 17 15.03 -7.67 -3.26
N SER A 18 14.90 -8.98 -3.42
CA SER A 18 16.03 -9.88 -3.66
C SER A 18 16.79 -9.56 -4.95
N ILE A 19 16.13 -8.97 -5.96
CA ILE A 19 16.77 -8.53 -7.20
C ILE A 19 17.41 -7.13 -7.06
N MET A 20 16.85 -6.25 -6.20
CA MET A 20 17.35 -4.88 -6.02
C MET A 20 18.47 -4.72 -5.00
N LEU A 21 18.51 -5.56 -3.96
CA LEU A 21 19.51 -5.50 -2.88
C LEU A 21 20.76 -6.30 -3.28
N GLU A 22 21.47 -5.85 -4.32
CA GLU A 22 22.84 -6.32 -4.58
C GLU A 22 23.83 -5.31 -3.98
N PRO A 23 24.84 -5.73 -3.20
CA PRO A 23 25.78 -4.83 -2.54
C PRO A 23 26.69 -4.10 -3.54
N ASP A 24 27.04 -2.85 -3.21
CA ASP A 24 28.13 -2.05 -3.80
C ASP A 24 29.52 -2.64 -3.45
N ASP A 25 29.67 -3.97 -3.40
CA ASP A 25 30.94 -4.59 -3.03
C ASP A 25 31.92 -4.49 -4.21
N GLU A 26 32.72 -3.42 -4.20
CA GLU A 26 33.86 -3.18 -5.10
C GLU A 26 34.93 -4.30 -5.05
N GLU A 27 34.81 -5.29 -4.15
CA GLU A 27 35.81 -6.34 -3.91
C GLU A 27 35.40 -7.78 -4.29
N GLU A 28 34.15 -8.05 -4.67
CA GLU A 28 33.74 -9.38 -5.20
C GLU A 28 33.15 -9.25 -6.62
N GLU A 29 33.88 -9.77 -7.63
CA GLU A 29 33.54 -9.74 -9.06
C GLU A 29 32.33 -10.62 -9.44
N ILE A 30 31.16 -10.42 -8.83
CA ILE A 30 29.79 -10.48 -9.39
C ILE A 30 28.80 -10.41 -8.20
N PRO A 31 27.99 -9.35 -8.13
CA PRO A 31 26.55 -9.53 -8.31
C PRO A 31 26.06 -8.52 -9.35
N HIS A 32 25.44 -9.05 -10.38
CA HIS A 32 24.96 -8.29 -11.51
C HIS A 32 23.50 -8.76 -11.63
N PRO A 33 22.49 -7.87 -11.73
CA PRO A 33 21.08 -8.21 -11.51
C PRO A 33 20.57 -9.43 -12.29
N TRP A 34 21.24 -9.78 -13.39
CA TRP A 34 20.99 -10.98 -14.18
C TRP A 34 21.18 -12.30 -13.41
N LEU A 35 22.06 -12.39 -12.40
CA LEU A 35 22.25 -13.61 -11.59
C LEU A 35 21.07 -13.81 -10.63
N SER A 36 20.66 -12.77 -9.90
CA SER A 36 19.47 -12.79 -9.06
C SER A 36 18.21 -13.07 -9.90
N ILE A 37 18.08 -12.45 -11.07
CA ILE A 37 17.01 -12.76 -12.03
C ILE A 37 17.06 -14.23 -12.48
N ALA A 38 18.23 -14.78 -12.78
CA ALA A 38 18.36 -16.18 -13.21
C ALA A 38 17.98 -17.18 -12.11
N LEU A 39 18.28 -16.86 -10.85
CA LEU A 39 17.85 -17.65 -9.68
C LEU A 39 16.33 -17.62 -9.52
N HIS A 40 15.72 -16.44 -9.69
CA HIS A 40 14.28 -16.26 -9.50
C HIS A 40 13.43 -16.61 -10.74
N ALA A 41 14.03 -16.76 -11.92
CA ALA A 41 13.34 -17.18 -13.15
C ALA A 41 12.72 -18.59 -13.08
N GLN A 42 13.00 -19.36 -12.04
CA GLN A 42 12.34 -20.64 -11.77
C GLN A 42 11.02 -20.48 -11.01
N ASP A 43 10.77 -19.32 -10.37
CA ASP A 43 9.52 -19.05 -9.66
C ASP A 43 8.40 -18.66 -10.67
N PRO A 44 7.25 -19.35 -10.69
CA PRO A 44 6.13 -18.98 -11.56
C PRO A 44 5.63 -17.55 -11.33
N LEU A 45 5.69 -17.04 -10.09
CA LEU A 45 5.29 -15.67 -9.78
C LEU A 45 6.23 -14.63 -10.40
N PHE A 46 7.51 -14.99 -10.61
CA PHE A 46 8.45 -14.10 -11.30
C PHE A 46 7.98 -13.79 -12.71
N TRP A 47 7.54 -14.80 -13.48
CA TRP A 47 7.09 -14.58 -14.84
C TRP A 47 5.72 -13.91 -14.92
N GLU A 48 4.83 -14.22 -13.98
CA GLU A 48 3.52 -13.60 -13.91
C GLU A 48 3.61 -12.09 -13.63
N TYR A 49 4.52 -11.68 -12.75
CA TYR A 49 4.71 -10.30 -12.32
C TYR A 49 6.02 -9.67 -12.83
N LYS A 50 6.62 -10.25 -13.88
CA LYS A 50 7.96 -9.88 -14.36
C LYS A 50 8.13 -8.38 -14.53
N ASP A 51 7.16 -7.74 -15.18
CA ASP A 51 7.25 -6.32 -15.48
C ASP A 51 7.25 -5.46 -14.22
N LEU A 52 6.49 -5.85 -13.18
CA LEU A 52 6.46 -5.18 -11.86
C LEU A 52 7.72 -5.45 -11.03
N ILE A 53 8.22 -6.68 -11.08
CA ILE A 53 9.41 -7.10 -10.33
C ILE A 53 10.65 -6.41 -10.87
N LEU A 54 10.75 -6.22 -12.19
CA LEU A 54 11.91 -5.63 -12.86
C LEU A 54 11.83 -4.12 -13.03
N SER A 55 10.72 -3.47 -12.65
CA SER A 55 10.59 -2.01 -12.74
C SER A 55 10.96 -1.27 -11.46
N ASP A 56 11.27 0.01 -11.61
CA ASP A 56 11.42 1.00 -10.52
C ASP A 56 10.10 1.32 -9.80
N SER A 57 9.02 0.59 -10.13
CA SER A 57 7.70 0.71 -9.53
C SER A 57 7.72 0.52 -8.02
N ASP A 58 6.88 1.27 -7.32
CA ASP A 58 6.72 1.18 -5.88
C ASP A 58 5.97 -0.12 -5.52
N VAL A 59 6.14 -0.59 -4.28
CA VAL A 59 5.38 -1.70 -3.68
C VAL A 59 3.86 -1.45 -3.75
N TYR A 60 3.42 -0.19 -3.83
CA TYR A 60 2.03 0.15 -4.11
C TYR A 60 1.51 -0.47 -5.42
N ASP A 61 2.33 -0.52 -6.47
CA ASP A 61 1.94 -1.08 -7.76
C ASP A 61 1.77 -2.61 -7.67
N ILE A 62 2.60 -3.27 -6.83
CA ILE A 62 2.46 -4.70 -6.53
C ILE A 62 1.13 -4.97 -5.83
N LYS A 63 0.80 -4.19 -4.78
CA LYS A 63 -0.47 -4.35 -4.04
C LYS A 63 -1.67 -4.21 -4.96
N GLU A 64 -1.66 -3.19 -5.81
CA GLU A 64 -2.73 -2.93 -6.77
C GLU A 64 -2.87 -4.07 -7.76
N LYS A 65 -1.78 -4.49 -8.40
CA LYS A 65 -1.80 -5.53 -9.44
C LYS A 65 -2.20 -6.91 -8.91
N VAL A 66 -1.71 -7.28 -7.74
CA VAL A 66 -2.12 -8.54 -7.10
C VAL A 66 -3.60 -8.47 -6.71
N ALA A 67 -4.07 -7.37 -6.11
CA ALA A 67 -5.49 -7.22 -5.77
C ALA A 67 -6.40 -7.30 -7.03
N GLU A 68 -6.02 -6.63 -8.12
CA GLU A 68 -6.74 -6.64 -9.40
C GLU A 68 -6.91 -8.06 -9.96
N LYS A 69 -5.87 -8.91 -9.87
CA LYS A 69 -5.93 -10.33 -10.29
C LYS A 69 -7.06 -11.09 -9.59
N TYR A 70 -7.37 -10.74 -8.34
CA TYR A 70 -8.45 -11.37 -7.56
C TYR A 70 -9.80 -10.64 -7.69
N GLY A 71 -9.91 -9.66 -8.60
CA GLY A 71 -11.13 -8.89 -8.85
C GLY A 71 -11.37 -7.76 -7.85
N TRP A 72 -10.40 -7.46 -7.01
CA TRP A 72 -10.46 -6.30 -6.11
C TRP A 72 -10.01 -5.06 -6.85
N LYS A 73 -10.86 -4.04 -6.87
CA LYS A 73 -10.54 -2.76 -7.52
C LYS A 73 -10.13 -1.76 -6.47
N ARG A 74 -9.18 -0.88 -6.81
CA ARG A 74 -8.86 0.26 -5.94
C ARG A 74 -10.12 1.08 -5.68
N TRP A 75 -10.42 1.31 -4.41
CA TRP A 75 -11.53 2.18 -4.04
C TRP A 75 -11.23 3.61 -4.50
N GLN A 76 -12.23 4.22 -5.13
CA GLN A 76 -12.16 5.59 -5.60
C GLN A 76 -13.06 6.44 -4.70
N PRO A 77 -12.53 7.50 -4.08
CA PRO A 77 -13.34 8.47 -3.36
C PRO A 77 -14.45 9.03 -4.26
N ALA A 78 -15.66 9.16 -3.74
CA ALA A 78 -16.79 9.69 -4.51
C ALA A 78 -16.75 11.21 -4.67
N ASN A 79 -16.00 11.91 -3.83
CA ASN A 79 -15.92 13.37 -3.76
C ASN A 79 -14.59 13.83 -3.13
N GLU A 80 -14.35 15.14 -3.15
CA GLU A 80 -13.14 15.76 -2.58
C GLU A 80 -13.04 15.57 -1.07
N ASP A 81 -14.17 15.55 -0.34
CA ASP A 81 -14.18 15.31 1.11
C ASP A 81 -13.65 13.91 1.43
N GLU A 82 -14.13 12.87 0.73
CA GLU A 82 -13.65 11.49 0.90
C GLU A 82 -12.18 11.35 0.48
N ALA A 83 -11.74 12.06 -0.56
CA ALA A 83 -10.34 12.06 -0.99
C ALA A 83 -9.43 12.69 0.08
N MET A 84 -9.88 13.80 0.67
CA MET A 84 -9.19 14.45 1.78
C MET A 84 -9.16 13.55 3.01
N LEU A 85 -10.28 12.92 3.37
CA LEU A 85 -10.36 12.00 4.50
C LEU A 85 -9.41 10.81 4.32
N TYR A 86 -9.39 10.19 3.14
CA TYR A 86 -8.46 9.10 2.84
C TYR A 86 -6.99 9.50 3.01
N ALA A 87 -6.62 10.67 2.50
CA ALA A 87 -5.25 11.18 2.61
C ALA A 87 -4.89 11.55 4.07
N CYS A 88 -5.84 12.09 4.83
CA CYS A 88 -5.68 12.36 6.26
C CYS A 88 -5.53 11.08 7.08
N MET A 89 -6.34 10.04 6.82
CA MET A 89 -6.22 8.74 7.48
C MET A 89 -4.83 8.13 7.28
N HIS A 90 -4.37 8.10 6.02
CA HIS A 90 -3.03 7.63 5.68
C HIS A 90 -1.94 8.37 6.47
N TYR A 91 -2.02 9.71 6.55
CA TYR A 91 -1.02 10.53 7.22
C TYR A 91 -1.12 10.48 8.75
N TYR A 92 -2.32 10.40 9.30
CA TYR A 92 -2.55 10.30 10.74
C TYR A 92 -2.03 8.97 11.30
N ASP A 93 -2.29 7.87 10.59
CA ASP A 93 -1.74 6.57 10.98
C ASP A 93 -0.20 6.60 10.96
N CYS A 94 0.41 7.27 9.96
CA CYS A 94 1.86 7.50 9.92
C CYS A 94 2.38 8.28 11.14
N LEU A 95 1.66 9.30 11.61
CA LEU A 95 2.09 10.15 12.74
C LEU A 95 1.86 9.50 14.11
N SER A 96 0.80 8.70 14.25
CA SER A 96 0.40 8.11 15.52
C SER A 96 1.19 6.85 15.90
N GLY A 97 2.07 6.37 15.02
CA GLY A 97 2.80 5.11 15.20
C GLY A 97 1.91 3.87 15.09
N VAL A 98 0.65 4.07 14.67
CA VAL A 98 -0.25 3.00 14.22
C VAL A 98 0.24 2.54 12.84
N ASN A 99 -0.13 1.32 12.43
CA ASN A 99 0.24 0.82 11.11
C ASN A 99 -0.46 1.70 10.05
N PRO A 100 0.24 2.41 9.15
CA PRO A 100 -0.42 3.23 8.14
C PRO A 100 -1.29 2.46 7.17
N LEU A 101 -2.48 3.01 6.90
CA LEU A 101 -3.34 2.57 5.80
C LEU A 101 -2.58 2.70 4.48
N SER A 102 -2.23 1.58 3.86
CA SER A 102 -1.45 1.51 2.63
C SER A 102 -2.30 1.18 1.38
N GLY A 103 -3.61 1.03 1.52
CA GLY A 103 -4.51 0.91 0.38
C GLY A 103 -5.93 0.49 0.76
N VAL A 104 -6.91 0.92 -0.04
CA VAL A 104 -8.31 0.51 0.08
C VAL A 104 -8.76 -0.12 -1.23
N PHE A 105 -9.35 -1.31 -1.13
CA PHE A 105 -9.85 -2.07 -2.27
C PHE A 105 -11.29 -2.50 -2.05
N VAL A 106 -12.08 -2.56 -3.13
CA VAL A 106 -13.49 -2.88 -3.10
C VAL A 106 -13.82 -4.04 -4.06
N LYS A 107 -14.66 -4.96 -3.58
CA LYS A 107 -15.21 -6.07 -4.35
C LYS A 107 -16.56 -6.47 -3.76
N ASP A 108 -17.60 -6.54 -4.59
CA ASP A 108 -18.94 -7.03 -4.20
C ASP A 108 -19.51 -6.37 -2.92
N GLY A 109 -19.34 -5.05 -2.75
CA GLY A 109 -19.80 -4.30 -1.58
C GLY A 109 -18.99 -4.54 -0.29
N LYS A 110 -17.85 -5.23 -0.40
CA LYS A 110 -16.86 -5.39 0.67
C LYS A 110 -15.65 -4.52 0.42
N TYR A 111 -15.08 -4.02 1.50
CA TYR A 111 -13.93 -3.12 1.51
C TYR A 111 -12.80 -3.80 2.27
N VAL A 112 -11.61 -3.81 1.66
CA VAL A 112 -10.36 -4.29 2.27
C VAL A 112 -9.46 -3.09 2.46
N LEU A 113 -9.04 -2.88 3.70
CA LEU A 113 -8.09 -1.85 4.10
C LEU A 113 -6.77 -2.54 4.43
N PHE A 114 -5.75 -2.31 3.62
CA PHE A 114 -4.39 -2.81 3.89
C PHE A 114 -3.65 -1.85 4.79
N TYR A 115 -3.03 -2.37 5.83
CA TYR A 115 -2.23 -1.60 6.77
C TYR A 115 -0.81 -2.17 6.84
N GLU A 116 0.19 -1.30 6.92
CA GLU A 116 1.60 -1.70 6.88
C GLU A 116 2.42 -0.88 7.87
N LYS A 117 3.09 -1.52 8.84
CA LYS A 117 3.89 -0.80 9.83
C LYS A 117 5.26 -0.40 9.27
N PHE A 118 5.66 0.86 9.42
CA PHE A 118 7.01 1.36 9.04
C PHE A 118 7.43 1.00 7.61
N CYS A 119 6.49 0.87 6.68
CA CYS A 119 6.74 0.38 5.31
C CYS A 119 7.42 -1.02 5.27
N MET A 120 7.22 -1.85 6.31
CA MET A 120 7.67 -3.22 6.35
C MET A 120 6.56 -4.17 5.93
N LEU A 121 6.73 -4.79 4.76
CA LEU A 121 5.77 -5.74 4.16
C LEU A 121 5.45 -6.96 5.05
N GLU A 122 6.37 -7.37 5.92
CA GLU A 122 6.12 -8.44 6.89
C GLU A 122 4.90 -8.13 7.77
N ASN A 123 4.69 -6.84 8.05
CA ASN A 123 3.58 -6.33 8.86
C ASN A 123 2.34 -5.97 8.03
N LEU A 124 2.29 -6.33 6.75
CA LEU A 124 1.10 -6.16 5.92
C LEU A 124 -0.03 -7.04 6.46
N HIS A 125 -1.13 -6.39 6.83
CA HIS A 125 -2.37 -7.03 7.26
C HIS A 125 -3.57 -6.29 6.66
N ALA A 126 -4.74 -6.92 6.72
CA ALA A 126 -5.96 -6.36 6.18
C ALA A 126 -7.08 -6.33 7.23
N LEU A 127 -7.88 -5.29 7.19
CA LEU A 127 -9.20 -5.25 7.81
C LEU A 127 -10.27 -5.29 6.72
N ILE A 128 -11.35 -6.03 6.98
CA ILE A 128 -12.45 -6.23 6.03
C ILE A 128 -13.70 -5.60 6.62
N PHE A 129 -14.36 -4.77 5.81
CA PHE A 129 -15.59 -4.08 6.17
C PHE A 129 -16.67 -4.39 5.13
N ASP A 130 -17.92 -4.33 5.55
CA ASP A 130 -19.01 -4.09 4.60
C ASP A 130 -19.19 -2.59 4.34
N GLU A 131 -20.06 -2.24 3.39
CA GLU A 131 -20.27 -0.84 3.01
C GLU A 131 -20.73 0.03 4.17
N LYS A 132 -21.57 -0.51 5.07
CA LYS A 132 -22.10 0.25 6.19
C LYS A 132 -20.98 0.53 7.19
N ASP A 133 -20.25 -0.51 7.59
CA ASP A 133 -19.16 -0.39 8.56
C ASP A 133 -18.02 0.50 8.01
N PHE A 134 -17.76 0.44 6.70
CA PHE A 134 -16.78 1.31 6.05
C PHE A 134 -17.20 2.78 6.05
N LYS A 135 -18.49 3.07 5.80
CA LYS A 135 -19.03 4.44 5.88
C LYS A 135 -19.00 4.98 7.30
N GLU A 136 -19.31 4.16 8.30
CA GLU A 136 -19.20 4.53 9.71
C GLU A 136 -17.74 4.85 10.08
N LEU A 137 -16.78 4.05 9.60
CA LEU A 137 -15.34 4.34 9.77
C LEU A 137 -14.96 5.69 9.17
N LEU A 138 -15.37 6.00 7.93
CA LEU A 138 -15.07 7.28 7.28
C LEU A 138 -15.66 8.46 8.06
N GLU A 139 -16.88 8.32 8.57
CA GLU A 139 -17.55 9.36 9.35
C GLU A 139 -16.88 9.57 10.71
N ASP A 140 -16.41 8.51 11.36
CA ASP A 140 -15.66 8.65 12.61
C ASP A 140 -14.31 9.34 12.37
N GLN A 141 -13.61 8.99 11.30
CA GLN A 141 -12.37 9.67 10.89
C GLN A 141 -12.60 11.15 10.58
N ARG A 142 -13.74 11.47 9.95
CA ARG A 142 -14.16 12.86 9.73
C ARG A 142 -14.31 13.62 11.04
N LYS A 143 -15.03 13.06 12.02
CA LYS A 143 -15.21 13.71 13.34
C LYS A 143 -13.88 13.94 14.06
N TYR A 144 -12.95 12.98 13.99
CA TYR A 144 -11.61 13.14 14.55
C TYR A 144 -10.87 14.30 13.88
N LEU A 145 -10.91 14.37 12.55
CA LEU A 145 -10.29 15.45 11.79
C LEU A 145 -10.90 16.83 12.13
N GLU A 146 -12.23 16.92 12.17
CA GLU A 146 -12.94 18.16 12.53
C GLU A 146 -12.58 18.63 13.95
N GLU A 147 -12.46 17.71 14.89
CA GLU A 147 -12.06 18.00 16.27
C GLU A 147 -10.59 18.48 16.35
N ASP A 148 -9.69 17.89 15.56
CA ASP A 148 -8.30 18.33 15.46
C ASP A 148 -8.20 19.74 14.87
N ILE A 149 -8.97 20.04 13.82
CA ILE A 149 -9.06 21.38 13.23
C ILE A 149 -9.55 22.37 14.29
N ARG A 150 -10.64 22.05 15.00
CA ARG A 150 -11.21 22.89 16.05
C ARG A 150 -10.21 23.18 17.18
N LYS A 151 -9.35 22.22 17.49
CA LYS A 151 -8.28 22.35 18.50
C LYS A 151 -7.01 23.03 17.98
N GLY A 152 -6.93 23.35 16.68
CA GLY A 152 -5.72 23.88 16.06
C GLY A 152 -4.57 22.88 16.02
N ARG A 153 -4.88 21.57 15.95
CA ARG A 153 -3.91 20.46 15.96
C ARG A 153 -3.73 19.79 14.59
N ALA A 154 -4.44 20.28 13.57
CA ALA A 154 -4.45 19.71 12.23
C ALA A 154 -3.34 20.29 11.33
N GLU A 155 -2.15 20.60 11.88
CA GLU A 155 -1.03 21.17 11.12
C GLU A 155 -0.57 20.26 9.97
N TYR A 156 -0.80 18.94 10.11
CA TYR A 156 -0.56 17.94 9.08
C TYR A 156 -1.40 18.15 7.80
N LEU A 157 -2.53 18.85 7.88
CA LEU A 157 -3.37 19.15 6.72
C LEU A 157 -2.65 20.00 5.68
N ALA A 158 -1.67 20.81 6.08
CA ALA A 158 -0.86 21.57 5.14
C ALA A 158 -0.02 20.64 4.25
N CYS A 159 0.52 19.55 4.82
CA CYS A 159 1.24 18.52 4.06
C CYS A 159 0.30 17.72 3.15
N VAL A 160 -0.89 17.35 3.64
CA VAL A 160 -1.89 16.60 2.88
C VAL A 160 -2.45 17.41 1.71
N SER A 161 -2.79 18.68 1.93
CA SER A 161 -3.31 19.58 0.90
C SER A 161 -2.30 19.79 -0.24
N CYS A 162 -1.01 19.87 0.08
CA CYS A 162 0.06 19.95 -0.92
C CYS A 162 0.18 18.68 -1.79
N ALA A 163 -0.12 17.50 -1.23
CA ALA A 163 -0.06 16.23 -1.95
C ALA A 163 -1.26 16.01 -2.88
N ILE A 164 -2.45 16.49 -2.47
CA ILE A 164 -3.68 16.41 -3.28
C ILE A 164 -3.63 17.41 -4.43
N LEU A 165 -3.25 18.66 -4.18
CA LEU A 165 -3.23 19.72 -5.21
C LEU A 165 -2.16 19.55 -6.29
N LYS A 166 -1.23 18.60 -6.12
CA LYS A 166 -0.20 18.25 -7.11
C LYS A 166 -0.58 17.09 -8.03
N ARG A 167 -1.75 16.47 -7.83
CA ARG A 167 -2.33 15.47 -8.74
C ARG A 167 -3.39 16.11 -9.61
#